data_AF-A0ABD0NLF4-F1
#
_entry.id   AF-A0ABD0NLF4-F1
#
_cell.length_a   1.000
_cell.length_b   1.000
_cell.length_c   1.000
_cell.angle_alpha   90.00
_cell.angle_beta   90.00
_cell.angle_gamma   90.00
#
_symmetry.space_group_name_H-M   'P 1'
#
loop_
_entity.id
_entity.type
_entity.pdbx_description
1 polymer ?
#
loop_
_entity_poly.entity_id
_entity_poly.type
_entity_poly.pdbx_seq_one_letter_code
_entity_poly.pdbx_strand_id
1 'polypeptide(L)'
;VVTNCKNTVQGFKRFHGRAFSDPYVQAAKSSLVFDLAQMPTGTTGIKVMYMEEEKVFSIEQVTGMLLTKLKETAEAALKKPVADCVIS
;
A
#
# COMPACT_ATOMS: atom_id res chain seq x y z
N VAL A 1 5.58 1.42 21.17
CA VAL A 1 5.98 0.14 20.53
C VAL A 1 5.03 -0.13 19.38
N VAL A 2 5.52 -0.34 18.16
CA VAL A 2 4.65 -0.82 17.08
C VAL A 2 4.42 -2.30 17.32
N THR A 3 3.18 -2.69 17.62
CA THR A 3 2.83 -4.08 17.94
C THR A 3 2.50 -4.89 16.70
N ASN A 4 2.12 -4.23 15.59
CA ASN A 4 1.67 -4.86 14.35
C ASN A 4 2.62 -4.62 13.17
N CYS A 5 3.94 -4.72 13.38
CA CYS A 5 4.94 -4.31 12.39
C CYS A 5 4.81 -5.00 11.03
N LYS A 6 4.56 -6.32 11.02
CA LYS A 6 4.46 -7.11 9.78
C LYS A 6 3.27 -6.72 8.90
N ASN A 7 2.22 -6.17 9.50
CA ASN A 7 0.99 -5.77 8.79
C ASN A 7 0.81 -4.24 8.76
N THR A 8 1.81 -3.47 9.19
CA THR A 8 1.82 -2.02 9.08
C THR A 8 2.65 -1.62 7.88
N VAL A 9 1.97 -1.28 6.79
CA VAL A 9 2.60 -0.97 5.51
C VAL A 9 3.00 0.51 5.47
N GLN A 10 4.27 0.77 5.13
CA GLN A 10 4.82 2.13 5.03
C GLN A 10 5.77 2.28 3.85
N GLY A 11 5.95 3.51 3.34
CA GLY A 11 6.90 3.79 2.26
C GLY A 11 6.65 3.00 0.98
N PHE A 12 5.38 2.67 0.68
CA PHE A 12 5.02 1.84 -0.47
C PHE A 12 4.96 2.60 -1.80
N LYS A 13 4.81 3.94 -1.79
CA LYS A 13 4.66 4.78 -3.00
C LYS A 13 5.75 4.52 -4.06
N ARG A 14 6.98 4.24 -3.64
CA ARG A 14 8.13 3.95 -4.54
C ARG A 14 7.99 2.67 -5.37
N PHE A 15 7.02 1.82 -5.08
CA PHE A 15 6.77 0.55 -5.78
C PHE A 15 5.72 0.65 -6.88
N HIS A 16 5.06 1.79 -7.07
CA HIS A 16 4.10 1.98 -8.16
C HIS A 16 4.71 1.65 -9.52
N GLY A 17 3.99 0.82 -10.30
CA GLY A 17 4.39 0.42 -11.65
C GLY A 17 5.63 -0.46 -11.73
N ARG A 18 6.25 -0.85 -10.61
CA ARG A 18 7.47 -1.68 -10.62
C ARG A 18 7.15 -3.17 -10.67
N ALA A 19 7.85 -3.87 -11.56
CA ALA A 19 7.87 -5.34 -11.56
C ALA A 19 8.49 -5.86 -10.27
N PHE A 20 8.03 -7.02 -9.79
CA PHE A 20 8.62 -7.64 -8.60
C PHE A 20 10.10 -8.00 -8.83
N SER A 21 10.48 -8.33 -10.07
CA SER A 21 11.86 -8.63 -10.48
C SER A 21 12.77 -7.41 -10.59
N ASP A 22 12.26 -6.19 -10.42
CA ASP A 22 13.07 -4.96 -10.49
C ASP A 22 14.18 -5.02 -9.41
N PRO A 23 15.47 -4.83 -9.78
CA PRO A 23 16.58 -4.81 -8.83
C PRO A 23 16.36 -3.85 -7.65
N TYR A 24 15.68 -2.73 -7.89
CA TYR A 24 15.31 -1.78 -6.83
C TYR A 24 14.36 -2.41 -5.81
N VAL A 25 13.37 -3.17 -6.27
CA VAL A 25 12.40 -3.87 -5.40
C VAL A 25 13.09 -4.96 -4.59
N GLN A 26 13.98 -5.73 -5.23
CA GLN A 26 14.73 -6.79 -4.58
C GLN A 26 15.66 -6.24 -3.49
N ALA A 27 16.38 -5.15 -3.77
CA ALA A 27 17.24 -4.49 -2.80
C ALA A 27 16.44 -3.87 -1.64
N ALA A 28 15.26 -3.30 -1.92
CA ALA A 28 14.41 -2.71 -0.88
C ALA A 28 13.85 -3.77 0.09
N LYS A 29 13.57 -4.99 -0.39
CA LYS A 29 12.90 -6.06 0.38
C LYS A 29 13.58 -6.36 1.72
N SER A 30 14.91 -6.35 1.80
CA SER A 30 15.65 -6.64 3.04
C SER A 30 15.56 -5.53 4.10
N SER A 31 15.17 -4.33 3.70
CA SER A 31 15.05 -3.17 4.60
C SER A 31 13.63 -2.96 5.15
N LEU A 32 12.65 -3.70 4.63
CA LEU A 32 11.25 -3.56 5.00
C LEU A 32 10.89 -4.49 6.15
N VAL A 33 9.92 -4.06 6.95
CA VAL A 33 9.39 -4.84 8.08
C VAL A 33 8.17 -5.68 7.68
N PHE A 34 7.57 -5.38 6.53
CA PHE A 34 6.47 -6.10 5.91
C PHE A 34 6.95 -6.81 4.64
N ASP A 35 6.20 -7.82 4.21
CA ASP A 35 6.60 -8.67 3.08
C ASP A 35 6.11 -8.13 1.73
N LEU A 36 6.97 -8.25 0.72
CA LEU A 36 6.61 -8.07 -0.68
C LEU A 36 6.41 -9.43 -1.35
N ALA A 37 5.46 -9.51 -2.27
CA ALA A 37 5.16 -10.70 -3.06
C ALA A 37 4.98 -10.35 -4.54
N GLN A 38 5.21 -11.34 -5.41
CA GLN A 38 4.95 -11.20 -6.84
C GLN A 38 3.46 -11.41 -7.11
N MET A 39 2.83 -10.44 -7.77
CA MET A 39 1.46 -10.58 -8.28
C MET A 39 1.42 -11.53 -9.49
N PRO A 40 0.26 -12.12 -9.84
CA PRO A 40 0.12 -12.93 -11.06
C PRO A 40 0.52 -12.20 -12.34
N THR A 41 0.39 -10.86 -12.36
CA THR A 41 0.79 -9.96 -13.44
C THR A 41 2.31 -9.71 -13.50
N GLY A 42 3.08 -10.21 -12.53
CA GLY A 42 4.51 -9.93 -12.38
C GLY A 42 4.84 -8.61 -11.67
N THR A 43 3.83 -7.80 -11.34
CA THR A 43 4.03 -6.56 -10.57
C THR A 43 4.28 -6.83 -9.09
N THR A 44 4.80 -5.82 -8.39
CA THR A 44 5.03 -5.90 -6.95
C THR A 44 3.71 -5.80 -6.19
N GLY A 45 3.47 -6.72 -5.27
CA GLY A 45 2.40 -6.67 -4.29
C GLY A 45 2.94 -6.67 -2.85
N ILE A 46 2.07 -6.34 -1.91
CA ILE A 46 2.36 -6.31 -0.47
C ILE A 46 1.55 -7.40 0.22
N LYS A 47 2.24 -8.24 0.98
CA LYS A 47 1.68 -9.40 1.67
C LYS A 47 1.48 -9.08 3.14
N VAL A 48 0.26 -9.25 3.62
CA VAL A 48 -0.14 -8.99 5.02
C VAL A 48 -1.13 -10.04 5.51
N MET A 49 -1.22 -10.23 6.82
CA MET A 49 -2.35 -10.89 7.47
C MET A 49 -3.47 -9.89 7.66
N TYR A 50 -4.60 -10.12 7.02
CA TYR A 50 -5.78 -9.27 7.10
C TYR A 50 -7.03 -10.14 7.28
N MET A 51 -7.81 -9.84 8.34
CA MET A 51 -8.96 -10.65 8.74
C MET A 51 -8.62 -12.14 8.88
N GLU A 52 -7.50 -12.43 9.54
CA GLU A 52 -6.99 -13.80 9.78
C GLU A 52 -6.57 -14.58 8.51
N GLU A 53 -6.58 -13.93 7.35
CA GLU A 53 -6.15 -14.51 6.07
C GLU A 53 -4.89 -13.82 5.55
N GLU A 54 -4.00 -14.59 4.91
CA GLU A 54 -2.90 -14.02 4.13
C GLU A 54 -3.47 -13.38 2.86
N LYS A 55 -3.25 -12.08 2.69
CA LYS A 55 -3.68 -11.34 1.49
C LYS A 55 -2.49 -10.64 0.85
N VAL A 56 -2.49 -10.66 -0.48
CA VAL A 56 -1.56 -9.88 -1.29
C VAL A 56 -2.34 -8.76 -1.97
N PHE A 57 -2.01 -7.52 -1.62
CA PHE A 57 -2.60 -6.33 -2.23
C PHE A 57 -1.64 -5.72 -3.25
N SER A 58 -2.17 -5.24 -4.37
CA SER A 58 -1.38 -4.43 -5.30
C SER A 58 -1.03 -3.07 -4.66
N ILE A 59 0.01 -2.42 -5.17
CA ILE A 59 0.39 -1.07 -4.68
C ILE A 59 -0.75 -0.07 -4.91
N GLU A 60 -1.49 -0.22 -6.01
CA GLU A 60 -2.66 0.58 -6.35
C GLU A 60 -3.80 0.38 -5.33
N GLN A 61 -4.06 -0.86 -4.90
CA GLN A 61 -5.07 -1.14 -3.86
C GLN A 61 -4.69 -0.50 -2.53
N VAL A 62 -3.44 -0.65 -2.09
CA VAL A 62 -2.95 -0.02 -0.84
C VAL A 62 -3.04 1.51 -0.92
N THR A 63 -2.72 2.08 -2.09
CA THR A 63 -2.87 3.52 -2.34
C THR A 63 -4.33 3.95 -2.30
N GLY A 64 -5.23 3.15 -2.88
CA GLY A 64 -6.67 3.35 -2.80
C GLY A 64 -7.18 3.36 -1.36
N MET A 65 -6.71 2.44 -0.51
CA MET A 65 -7.05 2.42 0.92
C MET A 65 -6.63 3.72 1.64
N LEU A 66 -5.41 4.21 1.37
CA LEU A 66 -4.93 5.48 1.90
C LEU A 66 -5.77 6.66 1.41
N LEU A 67 -6.02 6.74 0.10
CA LEU A 67 -6.81 7.83 -0.50
C LEU A 67 -8.25 7.85 0.00
N THR A 68 -8.88 6.68 0.19
CA THR A 68 -10.21 6.59 0.82
C THR A 68 -10.19 7.20 2.21
N LYS A 69 -9.17 6.90 3.02
CA LYS A 69 -9.08 7.49 4.36
C LYS A 69 -8.88 9.01 4.34
N LEU A 70 -8.05 9.50 3.42
CA LEU A 70 -7.83 10.93 3.23
C LEU A 70 -9.10 11.65 2.75
N LYS A 71 -9.85 11.02 1.84
CA LYS A 71 -11.16 11.51 1.40
C LYS A 71 -12.13 11.61 2.57
N GLU A 72 -12.29 10.56 3.37
CA GLU A 72 -13.15 10.57 4.57
C GLU A 72 -12.76 11.70 5.53
N THR A 73 -11.46 11.93 5.75
CA THR A 73 -10.97 13.03 6.58
C THR A 73 -11.36 14.39 6.00
N ALA A 74 -11.21 14.59 4.69
CA ALA A 74 -11.60 15.83 4.02
C ALA A 74 -13.12 16.07 4.07
N GLU A 75 -13.92 15.04 3.80
CA GLU A 75 -15.39 15.11 3.85
C GLU A 75 -15.88 15.39 5.27
N ALA A 76 -15.27 14.77 6.28
CA ALA A 76 -15.60 15.02 7.69
C ALA A 76 -15.31 16.45 8.12
N ALA A 77 -14.24 17.07 7.60
CA ALA A 77 -13.89 18.46 7.88
C ALA A 77 -14.79 19.45 7.12
N LEU A 78 -15.07 19.19 5.84
CA LEU A 78 -15.82 20.10 4.97
C LEU A 78 -17.34 19.93 5.03
N LYS A 79 -17.84 18.85 5.66
CA LYS A 79 -19.26 18.49 5.75
C LYS A 79 -19.96 18.40 4.39
N LYS A 80 -19.22 18.01 3.36
CA LYS A 80 -19.71 17.82 1.99
C LYS A 80 -18.92 16.72 1.27
N PRO A 81 -19.50 16.09 0.22
CA PRO A 81 -18.78 15.13 -0.60
C PRO A 81 -17.54 15.75 -1.28
N VAL A 82 -16.48 14.96 -1.40
CA VAL A 82 -15.26 15.32 -2.13
C VAL A 82 -15.08 14.34 -3.29
N ALA A 83 -15.21 14.84 -4.52
CA ALA A 83 -15.06 14.05 -5.75
C ALA A 83 -13.73 14.35 -6.46
N ASP A 84 -13.40 15.63 -6.62
CA ASP A 84 -12.22 16.05 -7.35
C ASP A 84 -11.01 16.19 -6.42
N CYS A 85 -9.84 15.77 -6.90
CA CYS A 85 -8.59 15.92 -6.17
C CYS A 85 -7.40 16.13 -7.11
N VAL A 86 -6.34 16.71 -6.56
CA VAL A 86 -5.01 16.78 -7.18
C VAL A 86 -4.06 15.97 -6.32
N ILE A 87 -3.32 15.05 -6.92
CA ILE A 87 -2.37 14.16 -6.24
C ILE A 87 -0.95 14.54 -6.69
N SER A 88 -0.05 14.75 -5.73
CA SER A 88 1.37 15.06 -5.94
C SER A 88 2.27 13.84 -6.08
#